data_AF-A0A1J5PWZ6-F1
#
_entry.id   AF-A0A1J5PWZ6-F1
#
_cell.length_a   1.000
_cell.length_b   1.000
_cell.length_c   1.000
_cell.angle_alpha   90.00
_cell.angle_beta   90.00
_cell.angle_gamma   90.00
#
_symmetry.space_group_name_H-M   'P 1'
#
loop_
_entity.id
_entity.type
_entity.pdbx_description
1 polymer ?
#
loop_
_entity_poly.entity_id
_entity_poly.type
_entity_poly.pdbx_seq_one_letter_code
_entity_poly.pdbx_strand_id
1 'polypeptide(L)'
;MAYPMLLLGRRLTNRWPSIVGGIGFLALDLLLDPVLNSNGFWQWDKNVTRTPGIPGTPLSNTAGMLLVGIATIQILNWLFPRERERSNRRIGSTPIDLLLLTFFAAGILSNVHLHHTSVALVAGTSFLVVLAPYLTSKWLGRA
;
A
#
# COMPACT_ATOMS: atom_id res chain seq x y z
N MET A 1 -8.81 2.37 -1.40
CA MET A 1 -7.69 1.47 -1.01
C MET A 1 -7.66 1.10 0.48
N ALA A 2 -8.22 1.89 1.40
CA ALA A 2 -8.10 1.64 2.83
C ALA A 2 -8.68 0.29 3.32
N TYR A 3 -9.86 -0.12 2.84
CA TYR A 3 -10.47 -1.40 3.24
C TYR A 3 -9.67 -2.64 2.78
N PRO A 4 -9.19 -2.74 1.53
CA PRO A 4 -8.22 -3.75 1.11
C PRO A 4 -6.97 -3.81 2.01
N MET A 5 -6.43 -2.66 2.42
CA MET A 5 -5.24 -2.61 3.30
C MET A 5 -5.54 -3.08 4.73
N LEU A 6 -6.74 -2.82 5.24
CA LEU A 6 -7.19 -3.37 6.52
C LEU A 6 -7.24 -4.91 6.46
N LEU A 7 -7.86 -5.45 5.41
CA LEU A 7 -7.98 -6.90 5.23
C LEU A 7 -6.63 -7.56 5.06
N LEU A 8 -5.74 -6.94 4.28
CA LEU A 8 -4.36 -7.38 4.13
C LEU A 8 -3.65 -7.42 5.50
N GLY A 9 -3.72 -6.33 6.27
CA GLY A 9 -3.08 -6.25 7.59
C GLY A 9 -3.61 -7.28 8.58
N ARG A 10 -4.93 -7.48 8.62
CA ARG A 10 -5.58 -8.48 9.49
C ARG A 10 -5.28 -9.92 9.09
N ARG A 11 -5.05 -10.18 7.81
CA ARG A 11 -4.66 -11.51 7.32
C ARG A 11 -3.23 -11.86 7.71
N LEU A 12 -2.34 -10.87 7.71
CA LEU A 12 -0.92 -11.05 8.01
C LEU A 12 -0.60 -11.08 9.50
N THR A 13 -1.35 -10.34 10.33
CA THR A 13 -1.11 -10.29 11.77
C THR A 13 -2.38 -10.08 12.59
N ASN A 14 -2.44 -10.75 13.73
CA ASN A 14 -3.50 -10.55 14.70
C ASN A 14 -3.21 -9.42 15.70
N ARG A 15 -1.95 -9.03 15.88
CA ARG A 15 -1.52 -8.06 16.90
C ARG A 15 -1.44 -6.63 16.35
N TRP A 16 -0.91 -6.46 15.14
CA TRP A 16 -0.56 -5.14 14.60
C TRP A 16 -1.13 -4.89 13.19
N PRO A 17 -2.44 -5.12 12.95
CA PRO A 17 -3.01 -4.99 11.61
C PRO A 17 -2.94 -3.55 11.07
N SER A 18 -2.99 -2.55 11.95
CA SER A 18 -2.86 -1.13 11.60
C SER A 18 -1.47 -0.77 11.08
N ILE A 19 -0.42 -1.33 11.67
CA ILE A 19 0.96 -1.13 11.22
C ILE A 19 1.15 -1.74 9.83
N VAL A 20 0.78 -3.01 9.66
CA VAL A 20 0.97 -3.70 8.38
C VAL A 20 0.13 -3.08 7.27
N GLY A 21 -1.14 -2.76 7.55
CA GLY A 21 -1.99 -2.06 6.59
C GLY A 21 -1.48 -0.64 6.27
N GLY A 22 -0.93 0.07 7.27
CA GLY A 22 -0.30 1.38 7.08
C GLY A 22 0.94 1.33 6.20
N ILE A 23 1.81 0.31 6.36
CA ILE A 23 2.95 0.08 5.45
C ILE A 23 2.46 -0.23 4.03
N GLY A 24 1.40 -1.02 3.88
CA GLY A 24 0.77 -1.25 2.56
C GLY A 24 0.25 0.05 1.93
N PHE A 25 -0.32 0.94 2.74
CA PHE A 25 -0.77 2.26 2.29
C PHE A 25 0.39 3.15 1.83
N LEU A 26 1.45 3.21 2.64
CA LEU A 26 2.70 3.89 2.28
C LEU A 26 3.29 3.36 0.97
N ALA A 27 3.35 2.04 0.82
CA ALA A 27 3.96 1.44 -0.36
C ALA A 27 3.15 1.71 -1.64
N LEU A 28 1.81 1.88 -1.56
CA LEU A 28 1.02 2.40 -2.70
C LEU A 28 1.37 3.85 -3.01
N ASP A 29 1.48 4.69 -1.98
CA ASP A 29 1.79 6.11 -2.11
C ASP A 29 3.13 6.32 -2.81
N LEU A 30 4.15 5.55 -2.44
CA LEU A 30 5.47 5.57 -3.06
C LEU A 30 5.45 5.21 -4.56
N LEU A 31 4.48 4.42 -5.02
CA LEU A 31 4.28 4.14 -6.44
C LEU A 31 3.47 5.23 -7.13
N LEU A 32 2.53 5.87 -6.44
CA LEU A 32 1.58 6.81 -7.02
C LEU A 32 2.14 8.24 -7.09
N ASP A 33 2.83 8.71 -6.05
CA ASP A 33 3.36 10.07 -5.94
C ASP A 33 4.21 10.48 -7.13
N PRO A 34 5.18 9.66 -7.59
CA PRO A 34 6.05 10.08 -8.68
C PRO A 34 5.30 10.16 -10.01
N VAL A 35 4.26 9.33 -10.18
CA VAL A 35 3.37 9.39 -11.34
C VAL A 35 2.56 10.69 -11.31
N LEU A 36 2.01 11.07 -10.17
CA LEU A 36 1.22 12.30 -10.04
C LEU A 36 2.07 13.57 -10.16
N ASN A 37 3.29 13.55 -9.62
CA ASN A 37 4.23 14.66 -9.75
C ASN A 37 4.71 14.82 -11.21
N SER A 38 5.08 13.74 -11.90
CA SER A 38 5.55 13.83 -13.30
C SER A 38 4.44 14.23 -14.28
N ASN A 39 3.18 13.92 -13.98
CA ASN A 39 2.03 14.36 -14.77
C ASN A 39 1.53 15.76 -14.37
N GLY A 40 2.20 16.45 -13.43
CA GLY A 40 1.85 17.82 -13.03
C GLY A 40 0.61 17.95 -12.16
N PHE A 41 0.05 16.84 -11.65
CA PHE A 41 -1.07 16.88 -10.71
C PHE A 41 -0.64 17.37 -9.32
N TRP A 42 0.61 17.10 -8.94
CA TRP A 42 1.22 17.60 -7.71
C TRP A 42 2.56 18.27 -8.01
N GLN A 43 2.91 19.25 -7.19
CA GLN A 43 4.19 19.93 -7.26
C GLN A 43 4.72 20.09 -5.85
N TRP A 44 6.00 19.76 -5.69
CA TRP A 44 6.71 19.88 -4.43
C TRP A 44 7.79 20.94 -4.53
N ASP A 45 8.00 21.68 -3.46
CA ASP A 45 9.09 22.65 -3.36
C ASP A 45 10.44 21.96 -3.65
N LYS A 46 11.33 22.65 -4.36
CA LYS A 46 12.65 22.16 -4.73
C LYS A 46 13.58 22.01 -3.52
N ASN A 47 13.34 22.78 -2.45
CA ASN A 47 14.22 22.85 -1.27
C ASN A 47 13.93 21.82 -0.17
N VAL A 48 13.04 20.84 -0.41
CA VAL A 48 12.68 19.82 0.58
C VAL A 48 13.58 18.59 0.50
N THR A 49 13.83 17.98 1.67
CA THR A 49 14.51 16.68 1.76
C THR A 49 13.69 15.61 1.03
N ARG A 50 14.32 14.91 0.09
CA ARG A 50 13.67 13.87 -0.73
C ARG A 50 13.76 12.49 -0.09
N THR A 51 12.78 11.65 -0.42
CA THR A 51 12.77 10.25 0.01
C THR A 51 13.87 9.47 -0.72
N PRO A 52 14.71 8.70 -0.01
CA PRO A 52 15.77 7.90 -0.62
C PRO A 52 15.23 6.96 -1.71
N GLY A 53 15.84 7.01 -2.91
CA GLY A 53 15.42 6.19 -4.06
C GLY A 53 14.19 6.72 -4.81
N ILE A 54 13.53 7.78 -4.31
CA ILE A 54 12.30 8.35 -4.86
C ILE A 54 12.44 9.88 -4.95
N PRO A 55 13.22 10.38 -5.92
CA PRO A 55 13.64 11.78 -5.99
C PRO A 55 12.47 12.78 -6.17
N GLY A 56 11.33 12.32 -6.67
CA GLY A 56 10.13 13.14 -6.85
C GLY A 56 9.37 13.45 -5.56
N THR A 57 9.57 12.68 -4.50
CA THR A 57 8.69 12.71 -3.31
C THR A 57 9.42 13.28 -2.09
N PRO A 58 8.81 14.22 -1.35
CA PRO A 58 9.35 14.71 -0.08
C PRO A 58 9.32 13.65 1.02
N LEU A 59 10.35 13.61 1.85
CA LEU A 59 10.44 12.70 3.00
C LEU A 59 9.31 12.93 4.01
N SER A 60 8.87 14.19 4.17
CA SER A 60 7.74 14.55 5.01
C SER A 60 6.42 13.94 4.52
N ASN A 61 6.22 13.83 3.21
CA ASN A 61 5.04 13.18 2.65
C ASN A 61 5.04 11.69 2.96
N THR A 62 6.17 11.02 2.71
CA THR A 62 6.37 9.61 3.03
C THR A 62 6.11 9.32 4.52
N ALA A 63 6.64 10.15 5.42
CA ALA A 63 6.41 9.99 6.86
C ALA A 63 4.95 10.26 7.26
N GLY A 64 4.35 11.33 6.71
CA GLY A 64 2.95 11.69 6.93
C GLY A 64 2.01 10.60 6.46
N MET A 65 2.24 10.02 5.29
CA MET A 65 1.41 8.97 4.73
C MET A 65 1.49 7.67 5.54
N LEU A 66 2.65 7.33 6.11
CA LEU A 66 2.74 6.20 7.03
C LEU A 66 1.85 6.43 8.27
N LEU A 67 1.93 7.61 8.89
CA LEU A 67 1.14 7.95 10.07
C LEU A 67 -0.36 7.97 9.76
N VAL A 68 -0.75 8.64 8.67
CA VAL A 68 -2.14 8.69 8.18
C VAL A 68 -2.66 7.30 7.84
N GLY A 69 -1.83 6.48 7.19
CA GLY A 69 -2.15 5.08 6.87
C GLY A 69 -2.43 4.28 8.14
N ILE A 70 -1.50 4.29 9.11
CA ILE A 70 -1.68 3.58 10.38
C ILE A 70 -2.93 4.06 11.11
N ALA A 71 -3.13 5.38 11.23
CA ALA A 71 -4.30 5.95 11.88
C ALA A 71 -5.61 5.54 11.19
N THR A 72 -5.66 5.61 9.86
CA THR A 72 -6.82 5.20 9.06
C THR A 72 -7.13 3.73 9.27
N ILE A 73 -6.13 2.85 9.18
CA ILE A 73 -6.36 1.42 9.38
C ILE A 73 -6.74 1.13 10.83
N GLN A 74 -6.19 1.85 11.82
CA GLN A 74 -6.56 1.70 13.22
C GLN A 74 -8.03 2.10 13.47
N ILE A 75 -8.48 3.22 12.91
CA ILE A 75 -9.87 3.67 12.98
C ILE A 75 -10.79 2.63 12.35
N LEU A 76 -10.47 2.17 11.13
CA LEU A 76 -11.27 1.14 10.47
C LEU A 76 -11.25 -0.20 11.23
N ASN A 77 -10.12 -0.56 11.84
CA ASN A 77 -10.00 -1.77 12.64
C ASN A 77 -10.91 -1.72 13.87
N TRP A 78 -11.15 -0.54 14.43
CA TRP A 78 -12.08 -0.33 15.53
C TRP A 78 -13.54 -0.31 15.06
N LEU A 79 -13.84 0.40 13.97
CA LEU A 79 -15.21 0.54 13.43
C LEU A 79 -15.77 -0.77 12.83
N PHE A 80 -14.91 -1.66 12.32
CA PHE A 80 -15.31 -2.91 11.68
C PHE A 80 -14.76 -4.13 12.43
N PRO A 81 -15.43 -4.64 13.49
CA PRO A 81 -14.96 -5.79 14.24
C PRO A 81 -14.76 -7.06 13.40
N ARG A 82 -13.82 -7.92 13.79
CA ARG A 82 -13.43 -9.16 13.07
C ARG A 82 -14.57 -10.17 12.89
N GLU A 83 -15.59 -10.16 13.75
CA GLU A 83 -16.77 -11.01 13.59
C GLU A 83 -17.52 -10.72 12.29
N ARG A 84 -17.59 -9.45 11.88
CA ARG A 84 -18.19 -9.01 10.61
C ARG A 84 -17.39 -9.51 9.41
N GLU A 85 -16.08 -9.73 9.55
CA GLU A 85 -15.23 -10.28 8.48
C GLU A 85 -15.38 -11.79 8.29
N ARG A 86 -15.65 -12.57 9.35
CA ARG A 86 -15.92 -14.01 9.20
C ARG A 86 -17.17 -14.25 8.36
N SER A 87 -18.18 -13.39 8.51
CA SER A 87 -19.37 -13.35 7.64
C SER A 87 -18.97 -13.01 6.20
N ASN A 88 -18.15 -11.98 5.99
CA ASN A 88 -17.70 -11.55 4.66
C ASN A 88 -16.72 -12.53 3.99
N ARG A 89 -15.98 -13.39 4.70
CA ARG A 89 -15.13 -14.43 4.07
C ARG A 89 -15.93 -15.39 3.19
N ARG A 90 -17.25 -15.51 3.40
CA ARG A 90 -18.16 -16.27 2.53
C ARG A 90 -18.31 -15.61 1.14
N ILE A 91 -18.10 -14.30 1.06
CA ILE A 91 -18.03 -13.52 -0.18
C ILE A 91 -16.53 -13.45 -0.54
N GLY A 92 -16.07 -14.33 -1.44
CA GLY A 92 -14.65 -14.61 -1.65
C GLY A 92 -13.73 -13.37 -1.77
N SER A 93 -12.47 -13.52 -1.35
CA SER A 93 -11.44 -12.45 -1.37
C SER A 93 -10.94 -12.04 -2.75
N THR A 94 -11.46 -12.65 -3.82
CA THR A 94 -10.99 -12.47 -5.21
C THR A 94 -11.00 -11.00 -5.68
N PRO A 95 -12.04 -10.18 -5.41
CA PRO A 95 -12.04 -8.78 -5.84
C PRO A 95 -10.94 -7.94 -5.18
N ILE A 96 -10.60 -8.24 -3.92
CA ILE A 96 -9.55 -7.54 -3.18
C ILE A 96 -8.18 -7.86 -3.77
N ASP A 97 -7.94 -9.14 -4.07
CA ASP A 97 -6.68 -9.57 -4.68
C ASP A 97 -6.46 -8.93 -6.04
N LEU A 98 -7.50 -8.94 -6.89
CA LEU A 98 -7.46 -8.30 -8.20
C LEU A 98 -7.15 -6.82 -8.06
N LEU A 99 -7.78 -6.13 -7.11
CA LEU A 99 -7.57 -4.71 -6.89
C LEU A 99 -6.15 -4.42 -6.38
N LEU A 100 -5.62 -5.21 -5.44
CA LEU A 100 -4.24 -5.08 -4.96
C LEU A 100 -3.21 -5.34 -6.07
N LEU A 101 -3.41 -6.41 -6.85
CA LEU A 101 -2.53 -6.76 -7.97
C LEU A 101 -2.61 -5.73 -9.10
N THR A 102 -3.81 -5.19 -9.38
CA THR A 102 -3.99 -4.16 -10.40
C THR A 102 -3.25 -2.88 -10.03
N PHE A 103 -3.38 -2.41 -8.78
CA PHE A 103 -2.68 -1.21 -8.33
C PHE A 103 -1.16 -1.42 -8.28
N PHE A 104 -0.71 -2.59 -7.86
CA PHE A 104 0.72 -2.94 -7.90
C PHE A 104 1.26 -2.92 -9.34
N ALA A 105 0.60 -3.64 -10.26
CA ALA A 105 1.01 -3.70 -11.65
C ALA A 105 0.96 -2.32 -12.33
N ALA A 106 -0.13 -1.57 -12.13
CA ALA A 106 -0.27 -0.22 -12.66
C ALA A 106 0.83 0.71 -12.15
N GLY A 107 1.11 0.69 -10.83
CA GLY A 107 2.18 1.50 -10.24
C GLY A 107 3.56 1.19 -10.82
N ILE A 108 3.90 -0.10 -10.98
CA ILE A 108 5.16 -0.51 -11.60
C ILE A 108 5.22 -0.06 -13.06
N LEU A 109 4.20 -0.39 -13.85
CA LEU A 109 4.16 -0.11 -15.28
C LEU A 109 4.22 1.40 -15.55
N SER A 110 3.49 2.20 -14.79
CA SER A 110 3.51 3.66 -14.91
C SER A 110 4.89 4.24 -14.58
N ASN A 111 5.56 3.78 -13.51
CA ASN A 111 6.89 4.28 -13.17
C ASN A 111 7.96 3.82 -14.16
N VAL A 112 7.85 2.61 -14.71
CA VAL A 112 8.74 2.15 -15.78
C VAL A 112 8.53 2.99 -17.05
N HIS A 113 7.29 3.27 -17.43
CA HIS A 113 6.95 4.09 -18.59
C HIS A 113 7.49 5.53 -18.46
N LEU A 114 7.47 6.09 -17.25
CA LEU A 114 8.00 7.42 -16.95
C LEU A 114 9.52 7.45 -16.71
N HIS A 115 10.25 6.37 -17.02
CA HIS A 115 11.69 6.24 -16.78
C HIS A 115 12.13 6.40 -15.31
N HIS A 116 11.21 6.18 -14.36
CA HIS A 116 11.48 6.18 -12.93
C HIS A 116 11.88 4.79 -12.43
N THR A 117 12.92 4.19 -13.03
CA THR A 117 13.30 2.80 -12.73
C THR A 117 13.67 2.59 -11.26
N SER A 118 14.31 3.58 -10.61
CA SER A 118 14.63 3.49 -9.18
C SER A 118 13.38 3.40 -8.31
N VAL A 119 12.33 4.16 -8.65
CA VAL A 119 11.05 4.14 -7.95
C VAL A 119 10.37 2.79 -8.12
N ALA A 120 10.31 2.29 -9.36
CA ALA A 120 9.71 0.99 -9.64
C ALA A 120 10.38 -0.13 -8.83
N LEU A 121 11.70 -0.07 -8.65
CA LEU A 121 12.43 -1.03 -7.81
C LEU A 121 12.16 -0.82 -6.32
N VAL A 122 12.35 0.39 -5.79
CA VAL A 122 12.27 0.65 -4.34
C VAL A 122 10.83 0.56 -3.83
N ALA A 123 9.90 1.30 -4.45
CA ALA A 123 8.49 1.30 -4.09
C ALA A 123 7.83 -0.04 -4.43
N GLY A 124 8.20 -0.65 -5.56
CA GLY A 124 7.74 -1.97 -5.95
C GLY A 124 8.14 -3.05 -4.98
N THR A 125 9.42 -3.09 -4.58
CA THR A 125 9.90 -4.06 -3.57
C THR A 125 9.19 -3.84 -2.23
N SER A 126 9.01 -2.58 -1.82
CA SER A 126 8.29 -2.23 -0.60
C SER A 126 6.85 -2.76 -0.60
N PHE A 127 6.14 -2.61 -1.73
CA PHE A 127 4.78 -3.15 -1.87
C PHE A 127 4.77 -4.68 -1.93
N LEU A 128 5.75 -5.27 -2.61
CA LEU A 128 5.88 -6.73 -2.73
C LEU A 128 6.15 -7.39 -1.37
N VAL A 129 6.95 -6.78 -0.49
CA VAL A 129 7.22 -7.29 0.87
C VAL A 129 5.92 -7.46 1.68
N VAL A 130 4.92 -6.61 1.42
CA VAL A 130 3.61 -6.68 2.09
C VAL A 130 2.65 -7.59 1.33
N LEU A 131 2.65 -7.55 0.00
CA LEU A 131 1.74 -8.30 -0.86
C LEU A 131 2.08 -9.80 -0.94
N ALA A 132 3.36 -10.16 -1.01
CA ALA A 132 3.83 -11.53 -1.15
C ALA A 132 3.40 -12.46 0.00
N PRO A 133 3.57 -12.11 1.29
CA PRO A 133 3.09 -12.97 2.38
C PRO A 133 1.55 -13.05 2.39
N TYR A 134 0.86 -12.01 1.92
CA TYR A 134 -0.60 -12.01 1.84
C TYR A 134 -1.09 -13.03 0.82
N LEU A 135 -0.51 -13.03 -0.39
CA LEU A 135 -0.87 -13.96 -1.46
C LEU A 135 -0.44 -15.41 -1.15
N THR A 136 0.75 -15.60 -0.58
CA THR A 136 1.23 -16.96 -0.24
C THR A 136 0.45 -17.58 0.91
N SER A 137 0.04 -16.80 1.92
CA SER A 137 -0.85 -17.29 3.00
C SER A 137 -2.17 -17.82 2.47
N LYS A 138 -2.69 -17.20 1.40
CA LYS A 138 -3.91 -17.64 0.71
C LYS A 138 -3.68 -18.93 -0.07
N TRP A 139 -2.59 -19.00 -0.84
CA TRP A 139 -2.29 -20.15 -1.68
C TRP A 139 -2.00 -21.42 -0.86
N LEU A 140 -1.31 -21.29 0.26
CA LEU A 140 -0.97 -22.41 1.16
C LEU A 140 -2.14 -22.93 2.01
N GLY A 141 -3.36 -22.41 1.82
CA GLY A 141 -4.54 -22.84 2.59
C GLY A 141 -4.42 -22.57 4.10
N ARG A 142 -3.48 -21.72 4.54
CA ARG A 142 -3.34 -21.31 5.93
C ARG A 142 -4.37 -20.21 6.23
N ALA A 143 -5.65 -20.59 6.26
CA ALA A 143 -6.76 -19.76 6.76
C ALA A 143 -8.03 -20.57 7.03
#